data_AF-L7J1P1-F1
#
_entry.id   AF-L7J1P1-F1
#
_cell.length_a   1.000
_cell.length_b   1.000
_cell.length_c   1.000
_cell.angle_alpha   90.00
_cell.angle_beta   90.00
_cell.angle_gamma   90.00
#
_symmetry.space_group_name_H-M   'P 1'
#
loop_
_entity.id
_entity.type
_entity.pdbx_description
1 polymer ?
#
loop_
_entity_poly.entity_id
_entity_poly.type
_entity_poly.pdbx_seq_one_letter_code
_entity_poly.pdbx_strand_id
1 'polypeptide(L)'
;MRSFTVASAIFGGLLATSPVYGQQCKLQFDGRVPANFKPANFDTANNIFNPSNVLGKGLKFSDVIELPTLAQQSIFDVAGKTKAVEVTIKYDRHPTPGILLLIALGELGKLAQNGFRRTELLIASNNGTDDATKGVKTLHFSIAKDLKKPLNLTHEYQLVFLEDNKFSTNQIVVKTGTIDGQANTNPDTLNVFGNVASSPPKLLFSTPFGADGFHNFAMTLDFTKNTTQVFFSKGNEPLKAVSKAEPNDVSGGGQFHFGCLKKGVGKVKDVVREGIQEPNINEGVIYGGIFMEDSANGCISLSAAAGAKAGAVGGAVAGAGAGGAVAKAGAKVAGAAVKKVSQPPRLPKLPTRRALSSLDVLEMRLSSLAPRPR
;
A
#
# COMPACT_ATOMS: atom_id res chain seq x y z
N MET A 1 63.47 -15.47 -24.03
CA MET A 1 62.53 -14.45 -23.53
C MET A 1 61.12 -14.97 -23.75
N ARG A 2 60.31 -15.05 -22.69
CA ARG A 2 59.02 -15.75 -22.68
C ARG A 2 57.91 -14.86 -23.26
N SER A 3 57.20 -15.35 -24.27
CA SER A 3 55.98 -14.72 -24.80
C SER A 3 54.87 -14.74 -23.77
N PHE A 4 54.25 -13.59 -23.53
CA PHE A 4 52.99 -13.47 -22.79
C PHE A 4 51.87 -13.23 -23.79
N THR A 5 50.98 -14.21 -23.94
CA THR A 5 49.71 -14.06 -24.64
C THR A 5 48.68 -13.52 -23.65
N VAL A 6 48.20 -12.30 -23.87
CA VAL A 6 47.10 -11.72 -23.09
C VAL A 6 45.78 -12.20 -23.70
N ALA A 7 45.07 -13.07 -22.98
CA ALA A 7 43.70 -13.45 -23.32
C ALA A 7 42.74 -12.41 -22.75
N SER A 8 42.13 -11.59 -23.61
CA SER A 8 40.99 -10.74 -23.26
C SER A 8 39.76 -11.60 -23.01
N ALA A 9 39.36 -11.74 -21.74
CA ALA A 9 38.06 -12.29 -21.38
C ALA A 9 36.97 -11.23 -21.57
N ILE A 10 36.18 -11.39 -22.63
CA ILE A 10 34.94 -10.63 -22.80
C ILE A 10 33.95 -11.14 -21.74
N PHE A 11 33.76 -10.36 -20.67
CA PHE A 11 32.63 -10.55 -19.75
C PHE A 11 31.34 -10.16 -20.48
N GLY A 12 30.76 -11.12 -21.19
CA GLY A 12 29.36 -11.05 -21.61
C GLY A 12 28.48 -11.11 -20.37
N GLY A 13 28.04 -9.94 -19.89
CA GLY A 13 27.06 -9.83 -18.82
C GLY A 13 25.77 -10.52 -19.25
N LEU A 14 25.57 -11.74 -18.79
CA LEU A 14 24.32 -12.47 -18.92
C LEU A 14 23.29 -11.75 -18.04
N LEU A 15 22.47 -10.88 -18.64
CA LEU A 15 21.24 -10.42 -18.01
C LEU A 15 20.39 -11.65 -17.71
N ALA A 16 20.35 -12.04 -16.44
CA ALA A 16 19.48 -13.11 -15.97
C ALA A 16 18.03 -12.65 -16.09
N THR A 17 17.44 -12.80 -17.27
CA THR A 17 15.99 -12.79 -17.42
C THR A 17 15.49 -14.10 -16.83
N SER A 18 15.01 -14.08 -15.60
CA SER A 18 14.26 -15.20 -15.02
C SER A 18 12.80 -15.06 -15.48
N PRO A 19 12.26 -15.89 -16.40
CA PRO A 19 10.84 -15.85 -16.69
C PRO A 19 10.09 -16.88 -15.82
N VAL A 20 8.77 -16.67 -15.77
CA VAL A 20 7.74 -17.43 -15.06
C VAL A 20 7.58 -17.05 -13.59
N TYR A 21 7.16 -15.81 -13.38
CA TYR A 21 6.21 -15.45 -12.32
C TYR A 21 4.94 -14.93 -12.97
N GLY A 22 3.82 -14.99 -12.25
CA GLY A 22 2.53 -14.53 -12.75
C GLY A 22 2.48 -13.07 -13.22
N GLN A 23 3.51 -12.28 -12.96
CA GLN A 23 3.64 -10.90 -13.39
C GLN A 23 4.31 -10.78 -14.77
N GLN A 24 3.82 -9.86 -15.60
CA GLN A 24 4.24 -9.60 -16.97
C GLN A 24 5.04 -8.29 -17.11
N CYS A 25 4.94 -7.37 -16.14
CA CYS A 25 5.47 -6.02 -16.24
C CYS A 25 6.75 -5.83 -15.41
N LYS A 26 7.66 -4.94 -15.83
CA LYS A 26 8.87 -4.65 -15.05
C LYS A 26 8.52 -4.34 -13.58
N LEU A 27 9.21 -4.99 -12.64
CA LEU A 27 9.01 -4.76 -11.23
C LEU A 27 9.73 -3.51 -10.75
N GLN A 28 9.06 -2.75 -9.90
CA GLN A 28 9.64 -1.72 -9.05
C GLN A 28 10.19 -2.32 -7.76
N PHE A 29 9.43 -3.22 -7.14
CA PHE A 29 9.88 -4.07 -6.05
C PHE A 29 9.13 -5.41 -6.06
N ASP A 30 9.69 -6.41 -5.40
CA ASP A 30 9.07 -7.71 -5.19
C ASP A 30 9.03 -8.02 -3.69
N GLY A 31 7.82 -8.00 -3.10
CA GLY A 31 7.57 -8.31 -1.70
C GLY A 31 7.07 -9.73 -1.48
N ARG A 32 7.03 -10.59 -2.52
CA ARG A 32 6.54 -11.96 -2.38
C ARG A 32 7.51 -12.78 -1.53
N VAL A 33 6.98 -13.45 -0.51
CA VAL A 33 7.81 -14.19 0.44
C VAL A 33 8.29 -15.49 -0.18
N PRO A 34 9.62 -15.75 -0.24
CA PRO A 34 10.16 -16.98 -0.81
C PRO A 34 9.66 -18.23 -0.07
N ALA A 35 9.43 -19.31 -0.80
CA ALA A 35 8.88 -20.56 -0.24
C ALA A 35 9.77 -21.16 0.87
N ASN A 36 11.07 -20.89 0.86
CA ASN A 36 12.02 -21.35 1.87
C ASN A 36 12.18 -20.44 3.10
N PHE A 37 11.51 -19.27 3.12
CA PHE A 37 11.57 -18.38 4.30
C PHE A 37 11.01 -19.07 5.54
N LYS A 38 11.56 -18.69 6.69
CA LYS A 38 11.10 -18.98 8.04
C LYS A 38 10.82 -17.66 8.75
N PRO A 39 10.03 -17.63 9.84
CA PRO A 39 9.77 -16.39 10.58
C PRO A 39 11.07 -15.66 10.99
N ALA A 40 12.11 -16.39 11.40
CA ALA A 40 13.41 -15.82 11.76
C ALA A 40 14.12 -15.08 10.60
N ASN A 41 13.77 -15.34 9.33
CA ASN A 41 14.33 -14.58 8.21
C ASN A 41 13.86 -13.12 8.20
N PHE A 42 12.74 -12.80 8.85
CA PHE A 42 12.23 -11.43 8.96
C PHE A 42 12.97 -10.60 10.02
N ASP A 43 13.75 -11.23 10.91
CA ASP A 43 14.51 -10.53 11.96
C ASP A 43 15.88 -10.02 11.48
N THR A 44 16.25 -10.34 10.25
CA THR A 44 17.54 -10.00 9.65
C THR A 44 17.35 -9.40 8.28
N ALA A 45 18.32 -8.62 7.81
CA ALA A 45 18.30 -8.06 6.46
C ALA A 45 18.14 -9.18 5.42
N ASN A 46 17.02 -9.13 4.68
CA ASN A 46 16.64 -10.17 3.72
C ASN A 46 16.35 -9.62 2.32
N ASN A 47 16.58 -8.31 2.11
CA ASN A 47 16.36 -7.57 0.86
C ASN A 47 14.90 -7.49 0.38
N ILE A 48 13.94 -8.04 1.13
CA ILE A 48 12.51 -8.01 0.81
C ILE A 48 11.79 -7.06 1.76
N PHE A 49 11.95 -7.27 3.07
CA PHE A 49 11.34 -6.46 4.12
C PHE A 49 12.38 -5.89 5.08
N ASN A 50 12.09 -4.72 5.62
CA ASN A 50 12.87 -4.11 6.70
C ASN A 50 12.71 -4.94 8.00
N PRO A 51 13.79 -5.35 8.68
CA PRO A 51 13.72 -6.26 9.82
C PRO A 51 13.44 -5.60 11.18
N SER A 52 13.33 -4.27 11.25
CA SER A 52 13.32 -3.54 12.52
C SER A 52 12.26 -2.43 12.63
N ASN A 53 11.54 -2.12 11.55
CA ASN A 53 10.59 -1.02 11.54
C ASN A 53 9.16 -1.48 11.88
N VAL A 54 8.40 -0.60 12.53
CA VAL A 54 6.97 -0.76 12.84
C VAL A 54 6.63 -2.06 13.58
N LEU A 55 7.36 -2.28 14.65
CA LEU A 55 7.23 -3.41 15.55
C LEU A 55 7.29 -2.94 17.00
N GLY A 56 6.58 -3.63 17.90
CA GLY A 56 6.59 -3.31 19.33
C GLY A 56 7.98 -3.47 19.96
N LYS A 57 8.31 -2.59 20.92
CA LYS A 57 9.59 -2.64 21.63
C LYS A 57 9.87 -4.03 22.22
N GLY A 58 11.02 -4.60 21.85
CA GLY A 58 11.50 -5.88 22.36
C GLY A 58 10.93 -7.12 21.64
N LEU A 59 10.00 -6.93 20.71
CA LEU A 59 9.54 -8.01 19.83
C LEU A 59 10.49 -8.21 18.66
N LYS A 60 10.48 -9.43 18.13
CA LYS A 60 11.03 -9.79 16.83
C LYS A 60 9.88 -10.05 15.86
N PHE A 61 10.12 -9.89 14.56
CA PHE A 61 9.12 -10.27 13.58
C PHE A 61 8.81 -11.76 13.67
N SER A 62 9.78 -12.61 14.02
CA SER A 62 9.55 -14.04 14.26
C SER A 62 8.47 -14.35 15.31
N ASP A 63 8.18 -13.42 16.22
CA ASP A 63 7.18 -13.61 17.28
C ASP A 63 5.75 -13.33 16.79
N VAL A 64 5.63 -12.51 15.74
CA VAL A 64 4.37 -11.95 15.23
C VAL A 64 4.10 -12.26 13.75
N ILE A 65 5.03 -12.90 13.07
CA ILE A 65 4.89 -13.40 11.70
C ILE A 65 4.66 -14.91 11.72
N GLU A 66 3.60 -15.34 11.05
CA GLU A 66 3.34 -16.75 10.78
C GLU A 66 3.40 -16.99 9.27
N LEU A 67 3.81 -18.19 8.86
CA LEU A 67 3.88 -18.58 7.45
C LEU A 67 2.89 -19.74 7.23
N PRO A 68 1.60 -19.42 7.01
CA PRO A 68 0.56 -20.42 7.05
C PRO A 68 0.59 -21.36 5.85
N THR A 69 0.22 -22.62 6.09
CA THR A 69 -0.10 -23.56 5.01
C THR A 69 -1.55 -23.37 4.62
N LEU A 70 -1.79 -22.85 3.42
CA LEU A 70 -3.13 -22.54 2.91
C LEU A 70 -3.53 -23.52 1.81
N ALA A 71 -4.81 -23.91 1.81
CA ALA A 71 -5.39 -24.72 0.74
C ALA A 71 -5.40 -23.97 -0.61
N GLN A 72 -5.52 -22.64 -0.57
CA GLN A 72 -5.48 -21.77 -1.73
C GLN A 72 -4.47 -20.65 -1.50
N GLN A 73 -3.62 -20.41 -2.49
CA GLN A 73 -2.63 -19.32 -2.49
C GLN A 73 -3.20 -18.08 -3.19
N SER A 74 -2.56 -16.93 -3.01
CA SER A 74 -2.84 -15.73 -3.81
C SER A 74 -2.61 -16.03 -5.30
N ILE A 75 -3.35 -15.34 -6.18
CA ILE A 75 -3.19 -15.45 -7.63
C ILE A 75 -1.81 -15.06 -8.14
N PHE A 76 -1.00 -14.36 -7.34
CA PHE A 76 0.36 -13.96 -7.72
C PHE A 76 1.45 -14.69 -6.94
N ASP A 77 1.07 -15.62 -6.07
CA ASP A 77 2.00 -16.55 -5.45
C ASP A 77 2.20 -17.79 -6.33
N VAL A 78 3.46 -18.21 -6.46
CA VAL A 78 3.84 -19.32 -7.34
C VAL A 78 4.23 -20.51 -6.49
N ALA A 79 3.51 -21.61 -6.68
CA ALA A 79 3.73 -22.86 -5.97
C ALA A 79 5.22 -23.27 -5.99
N GLY A 80 5.77 -23.55 -4.80
CA GLY A 80 7.18 -23.92 -4.61
C GLY A 80 8.19 -22.78 -4.73
N LYS A 81 7.77 -21.56 -5.10
CA LYS A 81 8.65 -20.38 -5.23
C LYS A 81 8.32 -19.31 -4.21
N THR A 82 7.05 -18.96 -4.05
CA THR A 82 6.59 -17.96 -3.07
C THR A 82 5.41 -18.50 -2.26
N LYS A 83 5.11 -17.83 -1.14
CA LYS A 83 4.03 -18.22 -0.23
C LYS A 83 3.46 -17.01 0.50
N ALA A 84 2.27 -17.20 1.06
CA ALA A 84 1.64 -16.24 1.94
C ALA A 84 2.40 -16.02 3.25
N VAL A 85 2.18 -14.86 3.85
CA VAL A 85 2.67 -14.45 5.16
C VAL A 85 1.53 -13.88 5.97
N GLU A 86 1.42 -14.28 7.23
CA GLU A 86 0.45 -13.73 8.16
C GLU A 86 1.14 -12.74 9.09
N VAL A 87 0.57 -11.54 9.18
CA VAL A 87 1.00 -10.49 10.10
C VAL A 87 0.03 -10.44 11.27
N THR A 88 0.53 -10.65 12.48
CA THR A 88 -0.29 -10.71 13.69
C THR A 88 -0.03 -9.53 14.63
N ILE A 89 -1.07 -9.16 15.37
CA ILE A 89 -0.96 -8.32 16.57
C ILE A 89 -1.26 -9.21 17.78
N LYS A 90 -0.26 -9.33 18.66
CA LYS A 90 -0.33 -10.10 19.90
C LYS A 90 -0.07 -9.14 21.08
N TYR A 91 -0.93 -9.19 22.08
CA TYR A 91 -0.75 -8.43 23.32
C TYR A 91 -1.33 -9.20 24.49
N ASP A 92 -0.47 -9.73 25.35
CA ASP A 92 -0.81 -10.42 26.57
C ASP A 92 -0.70 -9.49 27.78
N ARG A 93 -1.78 -9.33 28.54
CA ARG A 93 -1.73 -8.57 29.80
C ARG A 93 -1.24 -9.52 30.90
N HIS A 94 0.02 -9.95 30.86
CA HIS A 94 0.61 -10.71 31.98
C HIS A 94 0.79 -9.77 33.21
N PRO A 95 0.72 -10.25 34.47
CA PRO A 95 0.98 -9.44 35.68
C PRO A 95 2.44 -8.98 35.85
N THR A 96 3.35 -9.55 35.07
CA THR A 96 4.69 -8.99 34.78
C THR A 96 4.49 -8.02 33.61
N PRO A 97 5.04 -6.80 33.58
CA PRO A 97 4.77 -5.83 32.51
C PRO A 97 5.24 -6.37 31.15
N GLY A 98 4.38 -7.17 30.52
CA GLY A 98 4.55 -7.85 29.26
C GLY A 98 4.30 -6.84 28.16
N ILE A 99 5.34 -6.68 27.33
CA ILE A 99 5.33 -6.11 25.98
C ILE A 99 4.26 -5.02 25.82
N LEU A 100 4.54 -3.87 26.42
CA LEU A 100 3.95 -2.64 25.91
C LEU A 100 4.37 -2.56 24.44
N LEU A 101 3.38 -2.60 23.53
CA LEU A 101 3.58 -2.30 22.12
C LEU A 101 3.85 -0.79 21.97
N LEU A 102 4.97 -0.35 22.55
CA LEU A 102 5.56 0.95 22.37
C LEU A 102 6.22 0.93 21.01
N ILE A 103 5.59 1.54 20.03
CA ILE A 103 6.35 2.06 18.91
C ILE A 103 7.01 3.33 19.42
N ALA A 104 8.22 3.15 19.96
CA ALA A 104 9.15 4.24 20.16
C ALA A 104 9.84 4.45 18.81
N LEU A 105 9.26 5.29 17.96
CA LEU A 105 10.06 5.96 16.93
C LEU A 105 10.98 6.95 17.67
N GLY A 106 12.13 6.48 18.14
CA GLY A 106 13.16 7.30 18.80
C GLY A 106 12.93 7.61 20.29
N GLU A 107 13.99 8.10 20.94
CA GLU A 107 14.20 8.25 22.39
C GLU A 107 13.32 9.27 23.15
N LEU A 108 12.10 9.56 22.72
CA LEU A 108 11.26 10.53 23.44
C LEU A 108 9.86 9.96 23.69
N GLY A 109 9.55 9.68 24.95
CA GLY A 109 8.27 9.13 25.44
C GLY A 109 6.99 9.93 25.12
N LYS A 110 7.08 10.99 24.29
CA LYS A 110 5.95 11.75 23.72
C LYS A 110 5.46 11.21 22.37
N LEU A 111 6.20 10.29 21.74
CA LEU A 111 5.87 9.65 20.46
C LEU A 111 5.20 8.28 20.63
N ALA A 112 5.03 7.80 21.86
CA ALA A 112 4.39 6.52 22.14
C ALA A 112 2.93 6.49 21.67
N GLN A 113 2.64 5.63 20.69
CA GLN A 113 1.29 5.41 20.17
C GLN A 113 0.52 4.38 21.00
N ASN A 114 0.36 4.63 22.31
CA ASN A 114 -0.20 3.65 23.25
C ASN A 114 -1.62 3.19 22.90
N GLY A 115 -2.37 4.02 22.18
CA GLY A 115 -3.72 3.71 21.71
C GLY A 115 -3.75 2.78 20.50
N PHE A 116 -2.64 2.56 19.81
CA PHE A 116 -2.57 1.67 18.66
C PHE A 116 -1.98 0.31 19.01
N ARG A 117 -2.37 -0.70 18.23
CA ARG A 117 -1.63 -1.96 18.11
C ARG A 117 -1.22 -2.12 16.66
N ARG A 118 0.07 -2.24 16.38
CA ARG A 118 0.51 -2.45 15.01
C ARG A 118 1.75 -3.31 14.85
N THR A 119 1.70 -4.11 13.80
CA THR A 119 2.81 -4.85 13.20
C THR A 119 2.68 -4.64 11.71
N GLU A 120 3.70 -4.07 11.07
CA GLU A 120 3.64 -3.73 9.65
C GLU A 120 4.97 -4.05 8.96
N LEU A 121 4.90 -4.73 7.82
CA LEU A 121 6.02 -5.00 6.95
C LEU A 121 6.24 -3.81 6.02
N LEU A 122 7.47 -3.31 5.96
CA LEU A 122 7.92 -2.31 5.00
C LEU A 122 8.83 -2.94 3.97
N ILE A 123 8.66 -2.59 2.70
CA ILE A 123 9.54 -3.05 1.62
C ILE A 123 10.95 -2.50 1.84
N ALA A 124 11.97 -3.37 1.84
CA ALA A 124 13.34 -3.00 2.17
C ALA A 124 13.93 -1.93 1.21
N SER A 125 13.55 -1.99 -0.07
CA SER A 125 13.99 -1.02 -1.08
C SER A 125 13.21 0.30 -1.06
N ASN A 126 12.09 0.38 -0.34
CA ASN A 126 11.24 1.57 -0.30
C ASN A 126 11.62 2.48 0.87
N ASN A 127 12.38 3.53 0.55
CA ASN A 127 12.94 4.46 1.54
C ASN A 127 12.17 5.78 1.63
N GLY A 128 11.05 5.90 0.92
CA GLY A 128 10.23 7.11 0.89
C GLY A 128 10.50 8.04 -0.29
N THR A 129 11.73 8.03 -0.81
CA THR A 129 12.17 8.94 -1.88
C THR A 129 12.60 8.21 -3.15
N ASP A 130 12.56 6.88 -3.11
CA ASP A 130 12.87 5.99 -4.22
C ASP A 130 11.80 6.06 -5.32
N ASP A 131 12.03 5.31 -6.39
CA ASP A 131 11.19 5.39 -7.58
C ASP A 131 9.81 4.74 -7.41
N ALA A 132 9.52 4.05 -6.30
CA ALA A 132 8.19 3.49 -6.02
C ALA A 132 7.08 4.53 -5.87
N THR A 133 7.43 5.82 -5.75
CA THR A 133 6.47 6.92 -5.65
C THR A 133 6.62 7.96 -6.77
N LYS A 134 7.09 7.52 -7.94
CA LYS A 134 7.28 8.38 -9.13
C LYS A 134 6.60 7.76 -10.35
N GLY A 135 6.21 8.61 -11.31
CA GLY A 135 5.63 8.17 -12.58
C GLY A 135 4.29 7.45 -12.37
N VAL A 136 4.11 6.28 -13.00
CA VAL A 136 2.91 5.45 -12.84
C VAL A 136 3.34 4.09 -12.32
N LYS A 137 2.81 3.70 -11.16
CA LYS A 137 3.09 2.40 -10.53
C LYS A 137 1.82 1.64 -10.27
N THR A 138 1.87 0.31 -10.34
CA THR A 138 0.76 -0.53 -9.90
C THR A 138 1.17 -1.40 -8.74
N LEU A 139 0.60 -1.13 -7.57
CA LEU A 139 0.79 -1.94 -6.37
C LEU A 139 -0.15 -3.15 -6.44
N HIS A 140 0.39 -4.36 -6.26
CA HIS A 140 -0.36 -5.61 -6.15
C HIS A 140 -0.23 -6.19 -4.76
N PHE A 141 -1.32 -6.72 -4.24
CA PHE A 141 -1.37 -7.51 -3.01
C PHE A 141 -2.67 -8.31 -2.93
N SER A 142 -2.65 -9.40 -2.18
CA SER A 142 -3.85 -10.17 -1.81
C SER A 142 -3.96 -10.24 -0.30
N ILE A 143 -5.19 -10.11 0.22
CA ILE A 143 -5.47 -10.24 1.66
C ILE A 143 -6.53 -11.31 1.92
N ALA A 144 -6.36 -12.07 3.00
CA ALA A 144 -7.32 -13.04 3.50
C ALA A 144 -7.42 -12.96 5.03
N LYS A 145 -8.58 -13.34 5.56
CA LYS A 145 -8.78 -13.50 7.01
C LYS A 145 -8.09 -14.77 7.51
N ASP A 146 -7.54 -14.72 8.71
CA ASP A 146 -7.36 -15.93 9.53
C ASP A 146 -8.57 -16.10 10.46
N LEU A 147 -9.37 -17.14 10.23
CA LEU A 147 -10.53 -17.45 11.06
C LEU A 147 -10.17 -17.90 12.48
N LYS A 148 -8.90 -18.28 12.72
CA LYS A 148 -8.38 -18.62 14.05
C LYS A 148 -7.85 -17.40 14.80
N LYS A 149 -7.64 -16.27 14.11
CA LYS A 149 -7.18 -14.99 14.67
C LYS A 149 -8.05 -13.84 14.16
N PRO A 150 -9.38 -13.89 14.40
CA PRO A 150 -10.31 -12.94 13.82
C PRO A 150 -10.04 -11.52 14.30
N LEU A 151 -10.21 -10.54 13.40
CA LEU A 151 -10.15 -9.13 13.77
C LEU A 151 -11.34 -8.74 14.65
N ASN A 152 -11.12 -7.91 15.68
CA ASN A 152 -12.20 -7.30 16.44
C ASN A 152 -12.77 -6.09 15.68
N LEU A 153 -13.83 -6.30 14.89
CA LEU A 153 -14.39 -5.29 13.98
C LEU A 153 -15.05 -4.09 14.66
N THR A 154 -15.12 -4.03 16.00
CA THR A 154 -15.50 -2.79 16.72
C THR A 154 -14.41 -1.71 16.66
N HIS A 155 -13.19 -2.09 16.26
CA HIS A 155 -12.07 -1.20 16.01
C HIS A 155 -11.90 -0.93 14.52
N GLU A 156 -11.30 0.21 14.15
CA GLU A 156 -10.81 0.47 12.80
C GLU A 156 -9.44 -0.21 12.61
N TYR A 157 -9.27 -0.91 11.48
CA TYR A 157 -7.99 -1.42 11.02
C TYR A 157 -7.53 -0.69 9.77
N GLN A 158 -6.23 -0.43 9.66
CA GLN A 158 -5.57 -0.03 8.43
C GLN A 158 -4.58 -1.12 8.03
N LEU A 159 -4.78 -1.71 6.85
CA LEU A 159 -4.16 -2.97 6.45
C LEU A 159 -3.03 -2.76 5.44
N VAL A 160 -3.31 -1.94 4.43
CA VAL A 160 -2.34 -1.54 3.41
C VAL A 160 -2.43 -0.05 3.23
N PHE A 161 -1.33 0.68 3.36
CA PHE A 161 -1.32 2.12 3.14
C PHE A 161 0.00 2.66 2.61
N LEU A 162 -0.10 3.80 1.93
CA LEU A 162 1.04 4.62 1.53
C LEU A 162 1.12 5.83 2.48
N GLU A 163 2.00 5.77 3.46
CA GLU A 163 2.29 6.89 4.36
C GLU A 163 3.18 7.91 3.62
N ASP A 164 2.90 9.21 3.69
CA ASP A 164 3.72 10.23 3.03
C ASP A 164 5.10 10.41 3.71
N ASN A 165 6.06 11.03 3.02
CA ASN A 165 7.42 11.23 3.55
C ASN A 165 7.51 12.07 4.84
N LYS A 166 6.42 12.76 5.18
CA LYS A 166 6.32 13.56 6.41
C LYS A 166 5.64 12.81 7.55
N PHE A 167 5.24 11.56 7.34
CA PHE A 167 4.54 10.73 8.33
C PHE A 167 3.30 11.43 8.88
N SER A 168 2.54 12.08 7.99
CA SER A 168 1.47 13.02 8.30
C SER A 168 0.11 12.59 7.75
N THR A 169 0.09 11.81 6.66
CA THR A 169 -1.14 11.29 6.05
C THR A 169 -0.90 9.97 5.33
N ASN A 170 -1.99 9.20 5.16
CA ASN A 170 -2.02 8.07 4.24
C ASN A 170 -2.62 8.53 2.91
N GLN A 171 -1.85 8.43 1.83
CA GLN A 171 -2.25 8.86 0.49
C GLN A 171 -3.16 7.85 -0.22
N ILE A 172 -3.06 6.59 0.21
CA ILE A 172 -3.99 5.49 -0.04
C ILE A 172 -4.05 4.66 1.23
N VAL A 173 -5.23 4.15 1.58
CA VAL A 173 -5.38 3.23 2.71
C VAL A 173 -6.52 2.23 2.50
N VAL A 174 -6.25 0.96 2.74
CA VAL A 174 -7.23 -0.11 2.86
C VAL A 174 -7.63 -0.26 4.32
N LYS A 175 -8.93 -0.13 4.61
CA LYS A 175 -9.48 -0.19 5.95
C LYS A 175 -10.56 -1.26 6.10
N THR A 176 -10.72 -1.76 7.32
CA THR A 176 -11.87 -2.57 7.74
C THR A 176 -12.25 -2.29 9.19
N GLY A 177 -13.36 -2.87 9.67
CA GLY A 177 -13.91 -2.63 11.00
C GLY A 177 -14.74 -1.34 11.11
N THR A 178 -14.99 -0.85 12.31
CA THR A 178 -15.77 0.38 12.55
C THR A 178 -14.89 1.62 12.26
N ILE A 179 -15.08 2.24 11.09
CA ILE A 179 -14.26 3.36 10.62
C ILE A 179 -14.87 4.67 11.12
N ASP A 180 -14.11 5.41 11.92
CA ASP A 180 -14.60 6.66 12.51
C ASP A 180 -14.86 7.75 11.46
N GLY A 181 -15.94 8.50 11.64
CA GLY A 181 -16.35 9.59 10.74
C GLY A 181 -16.77 9.14 9.33
N GLN A 182 -16.95 7.85 9.07
CA GLN A 182 -17.41 7.32 7.78
C GLN A 182 -18.72 6.54 7.95
N ALA A 183 -19.64 6.72 7.02
CA ALA A 183 -20.88 5.95 6.98
C ALA A 183 -20.60 4.54 6.42
N ASN A 184 -19.93 3.69 7.19
CA ASN A 184 -19.91 2.26 6.89
C ASN A 184 -21.08 1.56 7.58
N THR A 185 -21.93 0.89 6.82
CA THR A 185 -23.08 0.15 7.38
C THR A 185 -22.69 -1.24 7.85
N ASN A 186 -21.59 -1.79 7.33
CA ASN A 186 -21.06 -3.09 7.71
C ASN A 186 -19.55 -2.98 8.03
N PRO A 187 -19.15 -3.14 9.31
CA PRO A 187 -17.74 -3.21 9.71
C PRO A 187 -16.95 -4.31 9.00
N ASP A 188 -17.62 -5.37 8.53
CA ASP A 188 -17.00 -6.48 7.82
C ASP A 188 -16.81 -6.21 6.31
N THR A 189 -16.21 -5.06 6.01
CA THR A 189 -16.01 -4.54 4.65
C THR A 189 -14.57 -4.07 4.49
N LEU A 190 -13.94 -4.41 3.37
CA LEU A 190 -12.70 -3.79 2.92
C LEU A 190 -13.05 -2.50 2.18
N ASN A 191 -12.47 -1.38 2.61
CA ASN A 191 -12.69 -0.06 2.03
C ASN A 191 -11.35 0.52 1.59
N VAL A 192 -11.23 0.87 0.31
CA VAL A 192 -10.07 1.57 -0.25
C VAL A 192 -10.38 3.07 -0.24
N PHE A 193 -9.67 3.82 0.57
CA PHE A 193 -9.75 5.28 0.57
C PHE A 193 -8.54 5.89 -0.14
N GLY A 194 -8.80 7.02 -0.79
CA GLY A 194 -7.79 7.97 -1.23
C GLY A 194 -7.08 8.66 -0.07
N ASN A 195 -6.43 9.77 -0.37
CA ASN A 195 -5.63 10.52 0.58
C ASN A 195 -6.48 11.02 1.75
N VAL A 196 -6.11 10.58 2.95
CA VAL A 196 -6.83 10.86 4.20
C VAL A 196 -6.77 12.33 4.60
N ALA A 197 -5.83 13.11 4.04
CA ALA A 197 -5.80 14.56 4.21
C ALA A 197 -6.96 15.27 3.48
N SER A 198 -7.65 14.58 2.56
CA SER A 198 -8.92 15.06 2.00
C SER A 198 -10.01 14.98 3.05
N SER A 199 -10.90 15.97 3.11
CA SER A 199 -11.98 16.03 4.10
C SER A 199 -13.36 16.12 3.41
N PRO A 200 -14.15 15.04 3.36
CA PRO A 200 -13.82 13.68 3.80
C PRO A 200 -12.85 12.96 2.84
N PRO A 201 -12.15 11.90 3.30
CA PRO A 201 -11.38 11.04 2.40
C PRO A 201 -12.30 10.40 1.36
N LYS A 202 -11.85 10.37 0.09
CA LYS A 202 -12.63 9.77 -1.00
C LYS A 202 -12.62 8.25 -0.90
N LEU A 203 -13.79 7.62 -0.84
CA LEU A 203 -13.92 6.17 -1.02
C LEU A 203 -13.74 5.83 -2.50
N LEU A 204 -12.72 5.03 -2.81
CA LEU A 204 -12.37 4.62 -4.18
C LEU A 204 -13.00 3.29 -4.56
N PHE A 205 -13.12 2.37 -3.60
CA PHE A 205 -13.73 1.05 -3.79
C PHE A 205 -14.09 0.43 -2.44
N SER A 206 -15.14 -0.40 -2.39
CA SER A 206 -15.45 -1.23 -1.23
C SER A 206 -15.98 -2.60 -1.63
N THR A 207 -15.75 -3.60 -0.78
CA THR A 207 -16.22 -4.98 -0.98
C THR A 207 -16.34 -5.68 0.37
N PRO A 208 -17.32 -6.60 0.58
CA PRO A 208 -17.38 -7.40 1.79
C PRO A 208 -16.06 -8.14 2.04
N PHE A 209 -15.60 -8.22 3.29
CA PHE A 209 -14.39 -8.98 3.63
C PHE A 209 -14.75 -10.44 3.96
N GLY A 210 -15.11 -11.22 2.94
CA GLY A 210 -15.55 -12.60 3.13
C GLY A 210 -14.47 -13.54 3.67
N ALA A 211 -14.90 -14.67 4.23
CA ALA A 211 -14.03 -15.79 4.58
C ALA A 211 -13.76 -16.75 3.40
N ASP A 212 -14.07 -16.32 2.17
CA ASP A 212 -14.04 -17.09 0.92
C ASP A 212 -12.67 -17.08 0.23
N GLY A 213 -11.60 -16.86 1.00
CA GLY A 213 -10.21 -16.87 0.54
C GLY A 213 -9.65 -15.47 0.26
N PHE A 214 -8.72 -15.40 -0.69
CA PHE A 214 -8.00 -14.17 -1.01
C PHE A 214 -8.86 -13.14 -1.73
N HIS A 215 -8.76 -11.91 -1.27
CA HIS A 215 -9.24 -10.69 -1.90
C HIS A 215 -8.03 -10.06 -2.59
N ASN A 216 -7.98 -10.13 -3.92
CA ASN A 216 -6.84 -9.69 -4.71
C ASN A 216 -7.06 -8.24 -5.13
N PHE A 217 -6.04 -7.41 -4.95
CA PHE A 217 -6.05 -6.01 -5.33
C PHE A 217 -4.88 -5.70 -6.26
N ALA A 218 -5.15 -4.79 -7.20
CA ALA A 218 -4.11 -3.94 -7.75
C ALA A 218 -4.56 -2.48 -7.69
N MET A 219 -3.61 -1.56 -7.44
CA MET A 219 -3.87 -0.13 -7.40
C MET A 219 -2.86 0.59 -8.28
N THR A 220 -3.33 1.11 -9.40
CA THR A 220 -2.50 1.98 -10.25
C THR A 220 -2.51 3.39 -9.68
N LEU A 221 -1.34 3.84 -9.24
CA LEU A 221 -1.05 5.16 -8.70
C LEU A 221 -0.31 5.96 -9.77
N ASP A 222 -0.95 7.01 -10.28
CA ASP A 222 -0.31 7.96 -11.19
C ASP A 222 0.16 9.16 -10.36
N PHE A 223 1.45 9.16 -10.01
CA PHE A 223 2.13 10.22 -9.27
C PHE A 223 2.35 11.48 -10.11
N THR A 224 2.15 11.39 -11.43
CA THR A 224 2.25 12.55 -12.34
C THR A 224 0.92 13.28 -12.44
N LYS A 225 -0.20 12.54 -12.47
CA LYS A 225 -1.56 13.08 -12.61
C LYS A 225 -2.34 13.15 -11.31
N ASN A 226 -1.80 12.63 -10.21
CA ASN A 226 -2.51 12.49 -8.93
C ASN A 226 -3.85 11.78 -9.11
N THR A 227 -3.77 10.54 -9.60
CA THR A 227 -4.95 9.68 -9.72
C THR A 227 -4.69 8.28 -9.18
N THR A 228 -5.75 7.60 -8.77
CA THR A 228 -5.71 6.20 -8.39
C THR A 228 -6.81 5.42 -9.09
N GLN A 229 -6.47 4.25 -9.62
CA GLN A 229 -7.42 3.26 -10.15
C GLN A 229 -7.30 1.96 -9.37
N VAL A 230 -8.44 1.37 -9.00
CA VAL A 230 -8.52 0.11 -8.26
C VAL A 230 -8.95 -1.02 -9.19
N PHE A 231 -8.24 -2.14 -9.08
CA PHE A 231 -8.56 -3.42 -9.66
C PHE A 231 -8.80 -4.43 -8.54
N PHE A 232 -9.73 -5.34 -8.74
CA PHE A 232 -10.12 -6.30 -7.72
C PHE A 232 -10.56 -7.64 -8.33
N SER A 233 -10.32 -8.72 -7.58
CA SER A 233 -10.93 -10.03 -7.79
C SER A 233 -10.96 -10.84 -6.50
N LYS A 234 -11.64 -11.98 -6.52
CA LYS A 234 -11.69 -12.92 -5.40
C LYS A 234 -11.15 -14.29 -5.79
N GLY A 235 -10.56 -14.98 -4.82
CA GLY A 235 -10.04 -16.33 -5.01
C GLY A 235 -9.02 -16.37 -6.14
N ASN A 236 -9.28 -17.20 -7.16
CA ASN A 236 -8.39 -17.42 -8.30
C ASN A 236 -8.75 -16.60 -9.55
N GLU A 237 -9.77 -15.73 -9.46
CA GLU A 237 -10.23 -14.96 -10.60
C GLU A 237 -9.20 -13.89 -11.02
N PRO A 238 -9.06 -13.60 -12.33
CA PRO A 238 -8.29 -12.46 -12.80
C PRO A 238 -8.84 -11.13 -12.25
N LEU A 239 -7.93 -10.21 -11.92
CA LEU A 239 -8.22 -8.83 -11.59
C LEU A 239 -9.01 -8.13 -12.70
N LYS A 240 -10.01 -7.37 -12.30
CA LYS A 240 -10.79 -6.49 -13.19
C LYS A 240 -10.77 -5.07 -12.64
N ALA A 241 -10.78 -4.08 -13.51
CA ALA A 241 -10.94 -2.69 -13.09
C ALA A 241 -12.32 -2.54 -12.42
N VAL A 242 -12.33 -2.09 -11.17
CA VAL A 242 -13.55 -1.85 -10.38
C VAL A 242 -13.79 -0.36 -10.12
N SER A 243 -12.80 0.48 -10.43
CA SER A 243 -12.96 1.93 -10.52
C SER A 243 -12.39 2.45 -11.84
N LYS A 244 -12.73 3.69 -12.17
CA LYS A 244 -11.95 4.49 -13.12
C LYS A 244 -10.69 5.02 -12.42
N ALA A 245 -9.78 5.65 -13.17
CA ALA A 245 -8.76 6.49 -12.58
C ALA A 245 -9.43 7.72 -11.98
N GLU A 246 -9.46 7.78 -10.65
CA GLU A 246 -10.12 8.83 -9.88
C GLU A 246 -9.09 9.83 -9.36
N PRO A 247 -9.39 11.14 -9.28
CA PRO A 247 -8.52 12.11 -8.64
C PRO A 247 -8.20 11.70 -7.21
N ASN A 248 -6.90 11.64 -6.89
CA ASN A 248 -6.36 11.31 -5.59
C ASN A 248 -4.93 11.85 -5.46
N ASP A 249 -4.68 12.77 -4.52
CA ASP A 249 -3.34 13.30 -4.30
C ASP A 249 -2.41 12.24 -3.72
N VAL A 250 -1.44 11.78 -4.51
CA VAL A 250 -0.42 10.80 -4.13
C VAL A 250 1.00 11.38 -4.25
N SER A 251 1.14 12.71 -4.23
CA SER A 251 2.40 13.40 -4.52
C SER A 251 3.40 13.46 -3.35
N GLY A 252 3.03 12.97 -2.17
CA GLY A 252 3.81 13.06 -0.93
C GLY A 252 5.00 12.10 -0.81
N GLY A 253 5.25 11.26 -1.81
CA GLY A 253 6.26 10.21 -1.75
C GLY A 253 5.93 9.15 -0.70
N GLY A 254 6.92 8.63 0.01
CA GLY A 254 6.72 7.87 1.24
C GLY A 254 6.72 6.34 1.09
N GLN A 255 6.21 5.66 2.11
CA GLN A 255 6.44 4.24 2.33
C GLN A 255 5.16 3.42 2.25
N PHE A 256 5.25 2.21 1.70
CA PHE A 256 4.17 1.23 1.67
C PHE A 256 4.23 0.31 2.88
N HIS A 257 3.12 0.27 3.62
CA HIS A 257 2.94 -0.52 4.82
C HIS A 257 1.98 -1.66 4.54
N PHE A 258 2.35 -2.88 4.93
CA PHE A 258 1.54 -4.09 4.82
C PHE A 258 1.44 -4.76 6.18
N GLY A 259 0.27 -4.75 6.82
CA GLY A 259 0.15 -5.34 8.14
C GLY A 259 -1.16 -5.04 8.83
N CYS A 260 -1.11 -4.88 10.15
CA CYS A 260 -2.31 -4.69 10.96
C CYS A 260 -2.12 -3.49 11.86
N LEU A 261 -2.62 -2.32 11.48
CA LEU A 261 -2.76 -1.18 12.38
C LEU A 261 -4.17 -1.18 12.95
N LYS A 262 -4.31 -1.56 14.21
CA LYS A 262 -5.57 -1.46 14.97
C LYS A 262 -5.62 -0.15 15.75
N LYS A 263 -6.60 0.70 15.44
CA LYS A 263 -6.87 1.91 16.24
C LYS A 263 -7.54 1.53 17.56
N GLY A 264 -7.27 2.28 18.62
CA GLY A 264 -8.00 2.16 19.87
C GLY A 264 -9.42 2.73 19.74
N VAL A 265 -10.28 2.39 20.69
CA VAL A 265 -11.65 2.92 20.80
C VAL A 265 -11.78 3.87 21.99
N GLY A 266 -12.96 4.47 22.14
CA GLY A 266 -13.29 5.34 23.27
C GLY A 266 -13.44 6.81 22.88
N LYS A 267 -14.18 7.57 23.70
CA LYS A 267 -14.37 9.02 23.54
C LYS A 267 -13.19 9.78 24.14
N VAL A 268 -12.04 9.68 23.50
CA VAL A 268 -10.77 10.31 23.93
C VAL A 268 -10.37 11.43 22.98
N LYS A 269 -9.54 12.37 23.44
CA LYS A 269 -9.11 13.51 22.62
C LYS A 269 -8.07 13.10 21.58
N ASP A 270 -7.23 12.13 21.94
CA ASP A 270 -6.16 11.64 21.10
C ASP A 270 -6.19 10.11 21.07
N VAL A 271 -6.88 9.54 20.09
CA VAL A 271 -7.01 8.09 19.93
C VAL A 271 -5.65 7.39 19.71
N VAL A 272 -4.62 8.12 19.24
CA VAL A 272 -3.29 7.57 19.02
C VAL A 272 -2.61 7.25 20.36
N ARG A 273 -2.84 8.09 21.38
CA ARG A 273 -2.17 7.98 22.69
C ARG A 273 -3.07 7.44 23.80
N GLU A 274 -4.37 7.72 23.73
CA GLU A 274 -5.36 7.46 24.78
C GLU A 274 -6.38 6.39 24.38
N GLY A 275 -6.32 5.90 23.14
CA GLY A 275 -7.22 4.86 22.64
C GLY A 275 -7.22 3.61 23.52
N ILE A 276 -8.41 3.09 23.80
CA ILE A 276 -8.59 1.90 24.63
C ILE A 276 -8.45 0.65 23.75
N GLN A 277 -7.74 -0.34 24.28
CA GLN A 277 -7.53 -1.65 23.69
C GLN A 277 -7.90 -2.72 24.71
N GLU A 278 -8.53 -3.79 24.25
CA GLU A 278 -8.80 -4.98 25.04
C GLU A 278 -7.51 -5.77 25.33
N PRO A 279 -7.44 -6.47 26.47
CA PRO A 279 -6.30 -7.32 26.78
C PRO A 279 -6.35 -8.64 26.00
N ASN A 280 -5.21 -9.34 25.92
CA ASN A 280 -5.10 -10.71 25.42
C ASN A 280 -5.57 -10.88 23.97
N ILE A 281 -5.20 -9.93 23.10
CA ILE A 281 -5.52 -10.00 21.68
C ILE A 281 -4.55 -10.92 20.94
N ASN A 282 -5.10 -11.63 19.96
CA ASN A 282 -4.37 -12.42 18.99
C ASN A 282 -5.14 -12.36 17.67
N GLU A 283 -4.78 -11.38 16.84
CA GLU A 283 -5.51 -11.06 15.62
C GLU A 283 -4.53 -11.04 14.45
N GLY A 284 -4.98 -11.48 13.26
CA GLY A 284 -4.09 -11.68 12.12
C GLY A 284 -4.75 -11.42 10.78
N VAL A 285 -3.93 -10.96 9.83
CA VAL A 285 -4.29 -10.86 8.41
C VAL A 285 -3.23 -11.55 7.59
N ILE A 286 -3.68 -12.36 6.64
CA ILE A 286 -2.84 -13.12 5.73
C ILE A 286 -2.65 -12.31 4.46
N TYR A 287 -1.40 -12.12 4.06
CA TYR A 287 -0.97 -11.45 2.85
C TYR A 287 -0.37 -12.44 1.85
N GLY A 288 -0.61 -12.21 0.57
CA GLY A 288 0.05 -12.91 -0.53
C GLY A 288 0.28 -11.97 -1.70
N GLY A 289 1.13 -12.35 -2.65
CA GLY A 289 1.28 -11.61 -3.91
C GLY A 289 1.66 -10.12 -3.76
N ILE A 290 2.45 -9.73 -2.75
CA ILE A 290 2.88 -8.34 -2.56
C ILE A 290 3.97 -8.00 -3.58
N PHE A 291 3.73 -7.11 -4.51
CA PHE A 291 4.76 -6.56 -5.41
C PHE A 291 4.29 -5.26 -6.03
N MET A 292 5.20 -4.54 -6.69
CA MET A 292 4.85 -3.34 -7.44
C MET A 292 5.44 -3.38 -8.83
N GLU A 293 4.64 -2.98 -9.80
CA GLU A 293 5.03 -2.87 -11.20
C GLU A 293 5.34 -1.41 -11.57
N ASP A 294 6.32 -1.25 -12.45
CA ASP A 294 6.57 -0.03 -13.20
C ASP A 294 5.59 0.04 -14.38
N SER A 295 4.47 0.72 -14.18
CA SER A 295 3.35 0.79 -15.11
C SER A 295 3.37 2.05 -15.99
N ALA A 296 4.52 2.72 -16.12
CA ALA A 296 4.67 3.94 -16.92
C ALA A 296 4.27 3.76 -18.40
N ASN A 297 4.36 2.55 -18.93
CA ASN A 297 3.95 2.18 -20.29
C ASN A 297 2.52 1.59 -20.37
N GLY A 298 1.75 1.63 -19.27
CA GLY A 298 0.42 1.05 -19.19
C GLY A 298 0.38 -0.46 -18.94
N CYS A 299 1.52 -1.11 -18.68
CA CYS A 299 1.55 -2.53 -18.36
C CYS A 299 1.00 -2.78 -16.95
N ILE A 300 0.06 -3.72 -16.83
CA ILE A 300 -0.50 -4.21 -15.57
C ILE A 300 -0.72 -5.72 -15.68
N SER A 301 -0.25 -6.49 -14.70
CA SER A 301 -0.57 -7.92 -14.60
C SER A 301 -1.96 -8.13 -14.00
N LEU A 302 -2.88 -8.78 -14.73
CA LEU A 302 -4.24 -9.02 -14.24
C LEU A 302 -4.46 -10.41 -13.64
N SER A 303 -3.58 -11.36 -13.91
CA SER A 303 -3.60 -12.69 -13.31
C SER A 303 -2.18 -13.23 -13.32
N ALA A 304 -1.92 -14.31 -12.57
CA ALA A 304 -0.77 -15.12 -12.94
C ALA A 304 -0.96 -15.62 -14.37
N ALA A 305 0.05 -15.43 -15.23
CA ALA A 305 0.09 -16.19 -16.46
C ALA A 305 0.04 -17.67 -16.09
N ALA A 306 -1.08 -18.35 -16.40
CA ALA A 306 -1.12 -19.80 -16.43
C ALA A 306 0.06 -20.24 -17.30
N GLY A 307 0.91 -21.13 -16.80
CA GLY A 307 2.08 -21.61 -17.53
C GLY A 307 1.68 -21.89 -18.97
N ALA A 308 2.21 -21.09 -19.90
CA ALA A 308 1.93 -21.26 -21.31
C ALA A 308 2.39 -22.67 -21.67
N LYS A 309 1.43 -23.60 -21.82
CA LYS A 309 1.69 -24.81 -22.58
C LYS A 309 2.14 -24.34 -23.94
N ALA A 310 3.42 -24.56 -24.26
CA ALA A 310 3.93 -24.48 -25.61
C ALA A 310 3.08 -25.43 -26.47
N GLY A 311 2.13 -24.87 -27.19
CA GLY A 311 1.34 -25.53 -28.21
C GLY A 311 1.38 -24.63 -29.43
N ALA A 312 2.28 -24.95 -30.35
CA ALA A 312 2.40 -24.27 -31.62
C ALA A 312 1.09 -24.39 -32.42
N VAL A 313 0.56 -23.26 -32.87
CA VAL A 313 -0.21 -23.14 -34.11
C VAL A 313 0.22 -21.78 -34.68
N GLY A 314 1.13 -21.72 -35.65
CA GLY A 314 0.89 -22.21 -37.00
C GLY A 314 0.14 -21.12 -37.74
N GLY A 315 0.87 -20.22 -38.41
CA GLY A 315 0.31 -19.02 -39.00
C GLY A 315 -0.66 -19.28 -40.16
N ALA A 316 -1.47 -18.27 -40.45
CA ALA A 316 -2.03 -18.05 -41.78
C ALA A 316 -2.28 -16.55 -41.97
N VAL A 317 -1.54 -15.99 -42.93
CA VAL A 317 -1.80 -14.70 -43.57
C VAL A 317 -2.72 -14.99 -44.74
N ALA A 318 -3.82 -14.24 -44.91
CA ALA A 318 -4.48 -14.06 -46.19
C ALA A 318 -5.27 -12.74 -46.18
N GLY A 319 -5.00 -11.90 -47.17
CA GLY A 319 -5.63 -10.60 -47.34
C GLY A 319 -6.73 -10.56 -48.40
N ALA A 320 -7.19 -9.32 -48.61
CA ALA A 320 -7.93 -8.77 -49.75
C ALA A 320 -9.42 -9.14 -49.92
N GLY A 321 -10.25 -8.09 -50.05
CA GLY A 321 -11.62 -8.18 -50.53
C GLY A 321 -12.42 -6.90 -50.28
N ALA A 322 -12.75 -6.18 -51.34
CA ALA A 322 -13.25 -4.81 -51.38
C ALA A 322 -14.76 -4.63 -51.16
N GLY A 323 -15.16 -3.37 -50.91
CA GLY A 323 -16.34 -2.76 -51.55
C GLY A 323 -17.60 -2.59 -50.69
N GLY A 324 -18.07 -1.34 -50.56
CA GLY A 324 -19.43 -1.04 -50.09
C GLY A 324 -19.58 0.35 -49.50
N ALA A 325 -19.84 1.35 -50.35
CA ALA A 325 -20.29 2.69 -49.95
C ALA A 325 -21.67 2.64 -49.27
N VAL A 326 -22.05 3.69 -48.50
CA VAL A 326 -23.31 4.47 -48.66
C VAL A 326 -23.39 5.63 -47.64
N ALA A 327 -23.70 6.80 -48.21
CA ALA A 327 -24.42 8.00 -47.72
C ALA A 327 -23.99 8.78 -46.46
N LYS A 328 -23.57 10.03 -46.73
CA LYS A 328 -23.77 11.20 -45.87
C LYS A 328 -25.26 11.60 -45.89
N ALA A 329 -25.83 11.85 -44.72
CA ALA A 329 -27.01 12.68 -44.55
C ALA A 329 -26.68 13.79 -43.55
N GLY A 330 -26.76 15.04 -44.01
CA GLY A 330 -26.72 16.21 -43.16
C GLY A 330 -28.10 16.48 -42.57
N ALA A 331 -28.13 16.91 -41.31
CA ALA A 331 -29.28 17.58 -40.72
C ALA A 331 -28.78 18.74 -39.86
N LYS A 332 -29.27 19.92 -40.19
CA LYS A 332 -29.03 21.22 -39.55
C LYS A 332 -30.21 21.47 -38.62
N VAL A 333 -30.00 21.73 -37.33
CA VAL A 333 -31.03 22.36 -36.49
C VAL A 333 -30.41 23.39 -35.51
N ALA A 334 -31.01 24.57 -35.62
CA ALA A 334 -31.11 25.76 -34.78
C ALA A 334 -30.37 25.87 -33.44
N GLY A 335 -29.81 27.07 -33.24
CA GLY A 335 -29.25 27.52 -31.98
C GLY A 335 -30.29 27.86 -30.91
N ALA A 336 -29.83 27.75 -29.66
CA ALA A 336 -30.45 28.36 -28.50
C ALA A 336 -29.36 29.09 -27.72
N ALA A 337 -29.62 30.36 -27.40
CA ALA A 337 -28.71 31.26 -26.71
C ALA A 337 -28.50 30.83 -25.25
N VAL A 338 -27.23 30.77 -24.80
CA VAL A 338 -26.88 30.57 -23.40
C VAL A 338 -26.74 31.94 -22.72
N LYS A 339 -27.63 32.21 -21.76
CA LYS A 339 -27.55 33.35 -20.84
C LYS A 339 -26.28 33.24 -19.97
N LYS A 340 -25.51 34.32 -19.95
CA LYS A 340 -24.34 34.55 -19.10
C LYS A 340 -24.81 34.62 -17.63
N VAL A 341 -24.40 33.67 -16.79
CA VAL A 341 -24.59 33.75 -15.33
C VAL A 341 -23.40 34.47 -14.73
N SER A 342 -23.67 35.55 -14.01
CA SER A 342 -22.73 36.40 -13.30
C SER A 342 -22.13 35.69 -12.08
N GLN A 343 -20.82 35.82 -11.88
CA GLN A 343 -20.12 35.42 -10.66
C GLN A 343 -20.55 36.30 -9.46
N PRO A 344 -20.72 35.72 -8.26
CA PRO A 344 -20.88 36.50 -7.04
C PRO A 344 -19.54 37.11 -6.56
N PRO A 345 -19.58 38.21 -5.78
CA PRO A 345 -18.41 39.03 -5.47
C PRO A 345 -17.40 38.35 -4.53
N ARG A 346 -16.13 38.70 -4.75
CA ARG A 346 -14.95 38.19 -4.05
C ARG A 346 -14.80 38.85 -2.67
N LEU A 347 -14.85 38.07 -1.60
CA LEU A 347 -14.52 38.54 -0.25
C LEU A 347 -13.00 38.83 -0.11
N PRO A 348 -12.59 39.84 0.69
CA PRO A 348 -11.20 40.25 0.80
C PRO A 348 -10.33 39.19 1.51
N LYS A 349 -9.12 39.00 0.98
CA LYS A 349 -8.11 38.08 1.54
C LYS A 349 -7.62 38.57 2.90
N LEU A 350 -7.81 37.77 3.95
CA LEU A 350 -7.04 37.92 5.19
C LEU A 350 -5.56 37.57 4.93
N PRO A 351 -4.60 38.24 5.61
CA PRO A 351 -3.18 37.99 5.41
C PRO A 351 -2.82 36.56 5.83
N THR A 352 -2.20 35.82 4.92
CA THR A 352 -1.64 34.49 5.18
C THR A 352 -0.60 34.58 6.28
N ARG A 353 -0.86 33.92 7.43
CA ARG A 353 0.18 33.64 8.42
C ARG A 353 1.23 32.74 7.76
N ARG A 354 2.44 33.27 7.62
CA ARG A 354 3.63 32.54 7.21
C ARG A 354 3.84 31.40 8.21
N ALA A 355 3.87 30.15 7.75
CA ALA A 355 4.33 29.05 8.58
C ALA A 355 5.81 29.29 8.88
N LEU A 356 6.13 29.47 10.15
CA LEU A 356 7.50 29.60 10.63
C LEU A 356 8.20 28.25 10.44
N SER A 357 9.40 28.28 9.87
CA SER A 357 10.23 27.08 9.74
C SER A 357 10.76 26.65 11.11
N SER A 358 11.16 25.39 11.26
CA SER A 358 11.73 24.84 12.50
C SER A 358 13.00 25.56 12.96
N LEU A 359 13.68 26.33 12.10
CA LEU A 359 14.78 27.21 12.47
C LEU A 359 14.29 28.53 13.12
N ASP A 360 13.15 29.07 12.71
CA ASP A 360 12.63 30.35 13.24
C ASP A 360 12.14 30.21 14.69
N VAL A 361 11.73 29.01 15.10
CA VAL A 361 11.30 28.72 16.49
C VAL A 361 12.49 28.55 17.43
N LEU A 362 13.68 28.24 16.89
CA LEU A 362 14.89 28.04 17.68
C LEU A 362 15.53 29.39 18.07
N GLU A 363 15.59 30.36 17.15
CA GLU A 363 16.15 31.69 17.45
C GLU A 363 15.29 32.53 18.40
N MET A 364 13.97 32.35 18.41
CA MET A 364 13.08 33.05 19.35
C MET A 364 13.20 32.57 20.80
N ARG A 365 13.84 31.43 21.05
CA ARG A 365 14.02 30.86 22.41
C ARG A 365 15.39 31.10 23.03
N LEU A 366 16.36 31.57 22.25
CA LEU A 366 17.70 31.91 22.76
C LEU A 366 17.79 33.36 23.27
N SER A 367 16.88 34.25 22.87
CA SER A 367 16.85 35.65 23.31
C SER A 367 16.10 35.88 24.64
N SER A 368 15.39 34.89 25.20
CA SER A 368 14.65 35.03 26.46
C SER A 368 15.38 34.49 27.71
N LEU A 369 16.63 34.04 27.57
CA LEU A 369 17.42 33.44 28.65
C LEU A 369 18.55 34.34 29.19
N ALA A 370 18.60 35.62 28.80
CA ALA A 370 19.53 36.56 29.43
C ALA A 370 19.00 36.99 30.82
N PRO A 371 19.76 36.82 31.91
CA PRO A 371 19.34 37.25 33.25
C PRO A 371 19.36 38.78 33.35
N ARG A 372 18.28 39.38 33.87
CA ARG A 372 18.29 40.82 34.20
C ARG A 372 19.17 41.06 35.43
N PRO A 373 20.05 42.08 35.42
CA PRO A 373 20.76 42.51 36.62
C PRO A 373 19.77 43.12 37.62
N ARG A 374 20.09 42.97 38.91
CA ARG A 374 19.26 43.37 40.07
C ARG A 374 18.95 44.85 40.10
#